data_AF-A0A800IRU5-F1
#
_entry.id   AF-A0A800IRU5-F1
#
_cell.length_a   1.000
_cell.length_b   1.000
_cell.length_c   1.000
_cell.angle_alpha   90.00
_cell.angle_beta   90.00
_cell.angle_gamma   90.00
#
_symmetry.space_group_name_H-M   'P 1'
#
loop_
_entity.id
_entity.type
_entity.pdbx_description
1 polymer ?
#
loop_
_entity_poly.entity_id
_entity_poly.type
_entity_poly.pdbx_seq_one_letter_code
_entity_poly.pdbx_strand_id
1 'polypeptide(L)'
;NNYNHQDAQYFVMQEILWLSEQYNIDSNRIYMVGGSMGGAAGAIFANNHLDPTQPMVAATASASGILDCERRYYEMDGNNSMTEWFGGSPEEVPFEYHRNSAVFFADSIQSMHFNLQHTPFYLDFGTTEPHRLHAEELYELLQNYNLNMWIDTNPTGSHGFSVIDETHTSDWMSQFELERNPEVINVNLDEPSRAYWLEANNQIVEDEFIRIDCERLNENIYLINQFNNSDTLIFHILNDSIPSDIQFYNYQYDSIFTIGITGTSPFISSISDVAFEGFNSAYWNNLNQENEIIYVDISWGYYNMSFVFEDFTDVNMDGVWDVTDIVLTIQNILGQIIFNSTQTENADLNNDGNVNILDIIFMVNLILS
;
A
#
# COMPACT_ATOMS: atom_id res chain seq x y z
N ASN A 1 0.74 1.79 -31.23
CA ASN A 1 1.53 1.28 -30.10
C ASN A 1 1.00 1.94 -28.85
N ASN A 2 0.19 1.26 -28.06
CA ASN A 2 -0.28 1.81 -26.80
C ASN A 2 0.89 1.76 -25.82
N TYR A 3 1.45 2.91 -25.47
CA TYR A 3 2.39 3.00 -24.36
C TYR A 3 1.67 2.59 -23.06
N ASN A 4 2.40 2.33 -21.97
CA ASN A 4 1.81 1.88 -20.71
C ASN A 4 1.16 3.04 -19.93
N HIS A 5 0.34 3.84 -20.61
CA HIS A 5 -0.48 4.89 -20.00
C HIS A 5 -1.58 4.29 -19.12
N GLN A 6 -2.22 5.13 -18.31
CA GLN A 6 -3.16 4.76 -17.26
C GLN A 6 -4.30 3.88 -17.79
N ASP A 7 -4.94 4.22 -18.92
CA ASP A 7 -6.00 3.37 -19.48
C ASP A 7 -5.50 1.97 -19.87
N ALA A 8 -4.27 1.86 -20.39
CA ALA A 8 -3.69 0.57 -20.75
C ALA A 8 -3.48 -0.29 -19.49
N GLN A 9 -3.00 0.32 -18.40
CA GLN A 9 -2.85 -0.33 -17.11
C GLN A 9 -4.21 -0.73 -16.53
N TYR A 10 -5.22 0.14 -16.61
CA TYR A 10 -6.58 -0.15 -16.20
C TYR A 10 -7.16 -1.39 -16.90
N PHE A 11 -7.00 -1.52 -18.22
CA PHE A 11 -7.47 -2.71 -18.94
C PHE A 11 -6.75 -3.99 -18.51
N VAL A 12 -5.44 -3.91 -18.21
CA VAL A 12 -4.69 -5.05 -17.67
C VAL A 12 -5.21 -5.43 -16.28
N MET A 13 -5.45 -4.45 -15.40
CA MET A 13 -6.04 -4.68 -14.08
C MET A 13 -7.43 -5.34 -14.17
N GLN A 14 -8.30 -4.85 -15.06
CA GLN A 14 -9.63 -5.43 -15.28
C GLN A 14 -9.56 -6.88 -15.79
N GLU A 15 -8.61 -7.20 -16.67
CA GLU A 15 -8.40 -8.57 -17.13
C GLU A 15 -7.95 -9.49 -15.99
N ILE A 16 -7.05 -9.02 -15.11
CA ILE A 16 -6.61 -9.80 -13.94
C ILE A 16 -7.77 -10.05 -12.98
N LEU A 17 -8.61 -9.04 -12.72
CA LEU A 17 -9.81 -9.19 -11.89
C LEU A 17 -10.76 -10.22 -12.50
N TRP A 18 -11.06 -10.08 -13.80
CA TRP A 18 -11.94 -11.01 -14.50
C TRP A 18 -11.39 -12.45 -14.45
N LEU A 19 -10.09 -12.66 -14.72
CA LEU A 19 -9.46 -13.98 -14.62
C LEU A 19 -9.56 -14.56 -13.20
N SER A 20 -9.36 -13.72 -12.18
CA SER A 20 -9.44 -14.14 -10.77
C SER A 20 -10.87 -14.49 -10.34
N GLU A 21 -11.90 -13.88 -10.95
CA GLU A 21 -13.30 -14.26 -10.74
C GLU A 21 -13.67 -15.57 -11.45
N GLN A 22 -13.08 -15.84 -12.62
CA GLN A 22 -13.41 -17.01 -13.44
C GLN A 22 -12.60 -18.27 -13.08
N TYR A 23 -11.39 -18.08 -12.55
CA TYR A 23 -10.43 -19.15 -12.31
C TYR A 23 -9.81 -19.04 -10.93
N ASN A 24 -9.31 -20.17 -10.42
CA ASN A 24 -8.57 -20.20 -9.16
C ASN A 24 -7.13 -19.71 -9.38
N ILE A 25 -6.97 -18.38 -9.49
CA ILE A 25 -5.68 -17.70 -9.63
C ILE A 25 -5.05 -17.50 -8.25
N ASP A 26 -3.76 -17.82 -8.12
CA ASP A 26 -2.97 -17.45 -6.95
C ASP A 26 -2.61 -15.96 -7.04
N SER A 27 -3.38 -15.12 -6.36
CA SER A 27 -3.20 -13.65 -6.38
C SER A 27 -1.91 -13.19 -5.70
N ASN A 28 -1.17 -14.07 -5.03
CA ASN A 28 0.16 -13.76 -4.48
C ASN A 28 1.29 -14.06 -5.47
N ARG A 29 1.00 -14.70 -6.60
CA ARG A 29 1.99 -15.10 -7.61
C ARG A 29 1.56 -14.72 -9.03
N ILE A 30 1.26 -13.44 -9.21
CA ILE A 30 1.04 -12.84 -10.52
C ILE A 30 2.35 -12.20 -10.97
N TYR A 31 2.84 -12.58 -12.15
CA TYR A 31 4.09 -12.07 -12.71
C TYR A 31 3.84 -11.36 -14.04
N MET A 32 4.57 -10.29 -14.31
CA MET A 32 4.51 -9.59 -15.59
C MET A 32 5.82 -9.71 -16.35
N VAL A 33 5.75 -10.11 -17.62
CA VAL A 33 6.91 -10.23 -18.51
C VAL A 33 6.60 -9.51 -19.80
N GLY A 34 7.56 -8.74 -20.30
CA GLY A 34 7.37 -7.99 -21.53
C GLY A 34 8.66 -7.75 -22.30
N GLY A 35 8.53 -7.41 -23.57
CA GLY A 35 9.64 -7.03 -24.43
C GLY A 35 9.44 -5.70 -25.13
N SER A 36 10.53 -4.96 -25.36
CA SER A 36 10.53 -3.63 -25.96
C SER A 36 9.66 -2.68 -25.14
N MET A 37 8.64 -2.06 -25.74
CA MET A 37 7.62 -1.28 -25.02
C MET A 37 6.95 -2.07 -23.87
N GLY A 38 6.73 -3.37 -24.05
CA GLY A 38 6.19 -4.23 -22.99
C GLY A 38 7.19 -4.49 -21.86
N GLY A 39 8.50 -4.37 -22.12
CA GLY A 39 9.53 -4.68 -21.11
C GLY A 39 9.48 -3.76 -19.89
N ALA A 40 9.04 -2.51 -20.07
CA ALA A 40 8.82 -1.61 -18.95
C ALA A 40 7.43 -1.77 -18.30
N ALA A 41 6.48 -2.44 -18.96
CA ALA A 41 5.08 -2.47 -18.55
C ALA A 41 4.89 -3.03 -17.15
N GLY A 42 5.57 -4.14 -16.83
CA GLY A 42 5.46 -4.74 -15.50
C GLY A 42 6.01 -3.85 -14.38
N ALA A 43 7.09 -3.11 -14.64
CA ALA A 43 7.65 -2.17 -13.66
C ALA A 43 6.76 -0.92 -13.49
N ILE A 44 6.19 -0.40 -14.58
CA ILE A 44 5.26 0.73 -14.53
C ILE A 44 3.96 0.34 -13.82
N PHE A 45 3.41 -0.84 -14.12
CA PHE A 45 2.24 -1.37 -13.43
C PHE A 45 2.52 -1.57 -11.94
N ALA A 46 3.69 -2.09 -11.58
CA ALA A 46 4.10 -2.22 -10.18
C ALA A 46 4.26 -0.86 -9.48
N ASN A 47 4.72 0.17 -10.18
CA ASN A 47 4.81 1.53 -9.63
C ASN A 47 3.43 2.10 -9.27
N ASN A 48 2.44 1.91 -10.13
CA ASN A 48 1.13 2.57 -10.01
C ASN A 48 0.10 1.75 -9.24
N HIS A 49 0.32 0.45 -9.04
CA HIS A 49 -0.66 -0.43 -8.39
C HIS A 49 -0.09 -1.03 -7.11
N LEU A 50 -0.23 -0.24 -6.05
CA LEU A 50 0.28 -0.52 -4.71
C LEU A 50 -0.82 -0.86 -3.70
N ASP A 51 -2.08 -0.85 -4.11
CA ASP A 51 -3.23 -1.17 -3.26
C ASP A 51 -3.34 -2.68 -3.05
N PRO A 52 -3.19 -3.19 -1.81
CA PRO A 52 -3.26 -4.62 -1.52
C PRO A 52 -4.66 -5.20 -1.66
N THR A 53 -5.70 -4.39 -1.88
CA THR A 53 -7.07 -4.85 -2.19
C THR A 53 -7.32 -5.00 -3.70
N GLN A 54 -6.38 -4.55 -4.53
CA GLN A 54 -6.43 -4.61 -5.99
C GLN A 54 -5.36 -5.56 -6.55
N PRO A 55 -5.40 -5.88 -7.85
CA PRO A 55 -4.32 -6.61 -8.50
C PRO A 55 -2.96 -5.91 -8.37
N MET A 56 -1.98 -6.65 -7.86
CA MET A 56 -0.57 -6.27 -7.80
C MET A 56 0.28 -7.38 -8.40
N VAL A 57 1.58 -7.15 -8.61
CA VAL A 57 2.49 -8.12 -9.22
C VAL A 57 3.61 -8.51 -8.27
N ALA A 58 3.89 -9.80 -8.18
CA ALA A 58 4.90 -10.38 -7.30
C ALA A 58 6.33 -10.27 -7.85
N ALA A 59 6.48 -10.14 -9.18
CA ALA A 59 7.75 -9.89 -9.84
C ALA A 59 7.51 -9.41 -11.29
N THR A 60 8.49 -8.73 -11.86
CA THR A 60 8.48 -8.31 -13.26
C THR A 60 9.79 -8.68 -13.98
N ALA A 61 9.69 -9.02 -15.27
CA ALA A 61 10.83 -9.23 -16.15
C ALA A 61 10.76 -8.33 -17.40
N SER A 62 11.81 -7.54 -17.58
CA SER A 62 11.96 -6.58 -18.68
C SER A 62 12.95 -7.10 -19.71
N ALA A 63 12.50 -7.25 -20.94
CA ALA A 63 13.33 -7.58 -22.09
C ALA A 63 13.49 -6.33 -22.98
N SER A 64 14.62 -5.63 -22.92
CA SER A 64 14.84 -4.39 -23.68
C SER A 64 13.80 -3.29 -23.39
N GLY A 65 13.44 -3.11 -22.13
CA GLY A 65 12.40 -2.14 -21.71
C GLY A 65 12.74 -0.68 -22.04
N ILE A 66 11.71 0.11 -22.34
CA ILE A 66 11.80 1.59 -22.32
C ILE A 66 11.52 2.05 -20.90
N LEU A 67 12.55 2.13 -20.06
CA LEU A 67 12.40 2.37 -18.62
C LEU A 67 12.24 3.86 -18.28
N ASP A 68 12.84 4.74 -19.09
CA ASP A 68 12.70 6.20 -19.03
C ASP A 68 12.18 6.70 -20.39
N CYS A 69 10.90 7.08 -20.45
CA CYS A 69 10.24 7.51 -21.67
C CYS A 69 10.76 8.86 -22.19
N GLU A 70 11.08 9.81 -21.32
CA GLU A 70 11.59 11.14 -21.73
C GLU A 70 12.97 10.99 -22.36
N ARG A 71 13.88 10.29 -21.68
CA ARG A 71 15.20 9.99 -22.25
C ARG A 71 15.06 9.26 -23.59
N ARG A 72 14.18 8.26 -23.65
CA ARG A 72 13.97 7.51 -24.89
C ARG A 72 13.43 8.39 -26.01
N TYR A 73 12.54 9.35 -25.71
CA TYR A 73 12.03 10.31 -26.68
C TYR A 73 13.18 11.07 -27.35
N TYR A 74 14.14 11.60 -26.57
CA TYR A 74 15.30 12.32 -27.13
C TYR A 74 16.30 11.42 -27.83
N GLU A 75 16.54 10.19 -27.34
CA GLU A 75 17.40 9.20 -28.03
C GLU A 75 16.87 8.79 -29.42
N MET A 76 15.59 9.06 -29.70
CA MET A 76 14.95 8.81 -31.00
C MET A 76 14.90 10.06 -31.90
N ASP A 77 15.47 11.19 -31.47
CA ASP A 77 15.25 12.51 -32.08
C ASP A 77 13.76 12.87 -32.16
N GLY A 78 13.00 12.50 -31.12
CA GLY A 78 11.54 12.60 -31.01
C GLY A 78 10.82 11.27 -31.24
N ASN A 79 9.55 11.18 -30.83
CA ASN A 79 8.73 9.98 -31.02
C ASN A 79 7.24 10.31 -31.17
N ASN A 80 6.75 10.26 -32.42
CA ASN A 80 5.34 10.58 -32.73
C ASN A 80 4.33 9.74 -31.95
N SER A 81 4.64 8.48 -31.65
CA SER A 81 3.72 7.64 -30.88
C SER A 81 3.68 8.04 -29.41
N MET A 82 4.82 8.37 -28.79
CA MET A 82 4.80 8.92 -27.42
C MET A 82 4.04 10.25 -27.39
N THR A 83 4.31 11.14 -28.34
CA THR A 83 3.59 12.43 -28.43
C THR A 83 2.09 12.26 -28.60
N GLU A 84 1.65 11.31 -29.45
CA GLU A 84 0.23 11.03 -29.65
C GLU A 84 -0.44 10.47 -28.38
N TRP A 85 0.20 9.52 -27.69
CA TRP A 85 -0.39 8.84 -26.54
C TRP A 85 -0.29 9.62 -25.23
N PHE A 86 0.74 10.45 -25.06
CA PHE A 86 0.92 11.30 -23.87
C PHE A 86 0.32 12.70 -24.06
N GLY A 87 -0.12 13.04 -25.28
CA GLY A 87 -0.78 14.32 -25.57
C GLY A 87 0.16 15.50 -25.82
N GLY A 88 1.48 15.29 -25.91
CA GLY A 88 2.48 16.33 -26.18
C GLY A 88 3.93 15.83 -26.13
N SER A 89 4.89 16.73 -26.37
CA SER A 89 6.32 16.46 -26.13
C SER A 89 6.65 16.53 -24.62
N PRO A 90 7.83 16.05 -24.18
CA PRO A 90 8.24 16.18 -22.77
C PRO A 90 8.26 17.63 -22.27
N GLU A 91 8.48 18.61 -23.14
CA GLU A 91 8.41 20.03 -22.78
C GLU A 91 6.97 20.53 -22.57
N GLU A 92 5.98 19.87 -23.18
CA GLU A 92 4.56 20.26 -23.11
C GLU A 92 3.84 19.53 -21.97
N VAL A 93 4.16 18.25 -21.76
CA VAL A 93 3.50 17.34 -20.78
C VAL A 93 4.53 16.50 -20.02
N PRO A 94 5.49 17.11 -19.29
CA PRO A 94 6.58 16.38 -18.64
C PRO A 94 6.09 15.28 -17.69
N PHE A 95 5.06 15.58 -16.89
CA PHE A 95 4.49 14.63 -15.94
C PHE A 95 3.99 13.35 -16.60
N GLU A 96 3.40 13.42 -17.80
CA GLU A 96 2.93 12.25 -18.54
C GLU A 96 4.08 11.33 -18.99
N TYR A 97 5.26 11.88 -19.30
CA TYR A 97 6.43 11.05 -19.57
C TYR A 97 6.95 10.40 -18.28
N HIS A 98 6.90 11.11 -17.15
CA HIS A 98 7.42 10.63 -15.86
C HIS A 98 6.54 9.54 -15.24
N ARG A 99 5.22 9.76 -15.18
CA ARG A 99 4.25 8.79 -14.62
C ARG A 99 4.06 7.54 -15.47
N ASN A 100 4.50 7.57 -16.72
CA ASN A 100 4.48 6.42 -17.63
C ASN A 100 5.87 5.78 -17.81
N SER A 101 6.81 6.11 -16.93
CA SER A 101 8.15 5.54 -16.88
C SER A 101 8.35 4.70 -15.62
N ALA A 102 9.19 3.66 -15.71
CA ALA A 102 9.64 2.93 -14.53
C ALA A 102 10.55 3.80 -13.66
N VAL A 103 11.32 4.69 -14.31
CA VAL A 103 12.27 5.63 -13.70
C VAL A 103 12.40 6.87 -14.57
N PHE A 104 12.71 8.00 -13.94
CA PHE A 104 13.15 9.22 -14.61
C PHE A 104 14.53 9.58 -14.06
N PHE A 105 15.56 9.44 -14.88
CA PHE A 105 16.94 9.50 -14.40
C PHE A 105 17.42 10.92 -14.07
N ALA A 106 16.82 11.95 -14.68
CA ALA A 106 17.32 13.31 -14.55
C ALA A 106 16.97 13.95 -13.19
N ASP A 107 15.85 13.55 -12.58
CA ASP A 107 15.45 14.00 -11.25
C ASP A 107 14.67 12.91 -10.50
N SER A 108 15.27 12.38 -9.45
CA SER A 108 14.65 11.37 -8.59
C SER A 108 13.34 11.85 -7.94
N ILE A 109 13.17 13.15 -7.69
CA ILE A 109 11.95 13.69 -7.06
C ILE A 109 10.75 13.57 -8.00
N GLN A 110 10.99 13.57 -9.31
CA GLN A 110 10.00 13.44 -10.36
C GLN A 110 9.94 12.00 -10.90
N SER A 111 10.18 11.00 -10.04
CA SER A 111 10.28 9.61 -10.47
C SER A 111 9.63 8.63 -9.51
N MET A 112 9.01 7.58 -10.05
CA MET A 112 8.34 6.54 -9.28
C MET A 112 9.21 5.34 -8.93
N HIS A 113 10.51 5.33 -9.27
CA HIS A 113 11.40 4.19 -9.01
C HIS A 113 11.47 3.79 -7.52
N PHE A 114 11.13 4.69 -6.60
CA PHE A 114 10.96 4.37 -5.17
C PHE A 114 9.92 3.28 -4.92
N ASN A 115 8.89 3.19 -5.76
CA ASN A 115 7.79 2.24 -5.63
C ASN A 115 8.24 0.79 -5.93
N LEU A 116 9.40 0.62 -6.60
CA LEU A 116 9.98 -0.69 -6.91
C LEU A 116 10.73 -1.33 -5.74
N GLN A 117 10.73 -0.75 -4.53
CA GLN A 117 11.49 -1.27 -3.38
C GLN A 117 11.27 -2.77 -3.14
N HIS A 118 9.99 -3.17 -3.15
CA HIS A 118 9.53 -4.51 -2.78
C HIS A 118 9.14 -5.37 -3.98
N THR A 119 9.36 -4.87 -5.21
CA THR A 119 9.02 -5.60 -6.44
C THR A 119 10.26 -6.22 -7.04
N PRO A 120 10.45 -7.56 -6.98
CA PRO A 120 11.53 -8.23 -7.66
C PRO A 120 11.59 -7.87 -9.15
N PHE A 121 12.78 -7.47 -9.62
CA PHE A 121 12.97 -6.99 -10.98
C PHE A 121 14.08 -7.73 -11.74
N TYR A 122 13.70 -8.40 -12.83
CA TYR A 122 14.60 -9.07 -13.77
C TYR A 122 14.84 -8.21 -15.01
N LEU A 123 16.11 -7.92 -15.32
CA LEU A 123 16.51 -7.03 -16.40
C LEU A 123 17.35 -7.76 -17.44
N ASP A 124 16.83 -7.80 -18.67
CA ASP A 124 17.47 -8.44 -19.83
C ASP A 124 17.48 -7.48 -21.02
N PHE A 125 18.49 -7.58 -21.88
CA PHE A 125 18.70 -6.65 -22.99
C PHE A 125 19.68 -7.20 -24.04
N GLY A 126 19.58 -6.67 -25.25
CA GLY A 126 20.49 -6.96 -26.33
C GLY A 126 21.82 -6.24 -26.20
N THR A 127 22.80 -6.71 -26.98
CA THR A 127 24.20 -6.24 -26.90
C THR A 127 24.43 -4.79 -27.34
N THR A 128 23.62 -4.24 -28.24
CA THR A 128 23.92 -2.98 -28.94
C THR A 128 22.83 -1.93 -28.84
N GLU A 129 21.89 -2.07 -27.90
CA GLU A 129 20.73 -1.19 -27.82
C GLU A 129 20.83 -0.17 -26.67
N PRO A 130 20.26 1.05 -26.83
CA PRO A 130 20.19 2.03 -25.75
C PRO A 130 19.51 1.52 -24.47
N HIS A 131 18.60 0.54 -24.61
CA HIS A 131 17.88 -0.09 -23.49
C HIS A 131 18.81 -0.73 -22.46
N ARG A 132 19.97 -1.23 -22.89
CA ARG A 132 20.99 -1.77 -21.98
C ARG A 132 21.42 -0.73 -20.95
N LEU A 133 21.71 0.49 -21.41
CA LEU A 133 22.17 1.55 -20.52
C LEU A 133 21.08 1.96 -19.52
N HIS A 134 19.82 1.99 -19.95
CA HIS A 134 18.68 2.24 -19.05
C HIS A 134 18.58 1.15 -17.97
N ALA A 135 18.75 -0.12 -18.36
CA ALA A 135 18.68 -1.24 -17.42
C ALA A 135 19.85 -1.25 -16.43
N GLU A 136 21.08 -1.05 -16.91
CA GLU A 136 22.28 -0.99 -16.07
C GLU A 136 22.20 0.18 -15.07
N GLU A 137 21.82 1.38 -15.51
CA GLU A 137 21.69 2.55 -14.63
C GLU A 137 20.55 2.39 -13.61
N LEU A 138 19.40 1.80 -13.99
CA LEU A 138 18.32 1.51 -13.04
C LEU A 138 18.74 0.46 -12.01
N TYR A 139 19.42 -0.60 -12.44
CA TYR A 139 19.95 -1.62 -11.54
C TYR A 139 20.95 -1.03 -10.55
N GLU A 140 21.84 -0.13 -11.00
CA GLU A 140 22.76 0.59 -10.11
C GLU A 140 22.02 1.51 -9.14
N LEU A 141 21.00 2.24 -9.60
CA LEU A 141 20.18 3.13 -8.76
C LEU A 141 19.48 2.36 -7.63
N LEU A 142 18.97 1.17 -7.92
CA LEU A 142 18.17 0.38 -6.98
C LEU A 142 18.99 -0.62 -6.14
N GLN A 143 20.28 -0.82 -6.39
CA GLN A 143 21.09 -1.89 -5.77
C GLN A 143 21.11 -1.91 -4.23
N ASN A 144 20.97 -0.75 -3.58
CA ASN A 144 20.94 -0.64 -2.11
C ASN A 144 19.52 -0.44 -1.55
N TYR A 145 18.51 -0.55 -2.41
CA TYR A 145 17.12 -0.22 -2.10
C TYR A 145 16.18 -1.40 -2.37
N ASN A 146 16.33 -2.07 -3.52
CA ASN A 146 15.66 -3.32 -3.85
C ASN A 146 16.67 -4.47 -3.83
N LEU A 147 16.46 -5.42 -2.92
CA LEU A 147 17.37 -6.55 -2.69
C LEU A 147 17.14 -7.74 -3.64
N ASN A 148 16.04 -7.72 -4.41
CA ASN A 148 15.57 -8.83 -5.23
C ASN A 148 15.65 -8.49 -6.72
N MET A 149 16.83 -8.12 -7.19
CA MET A 149 17.05 -7.81 -8.60
C MET A 149 18.01 -8.79 -9.27
N TRP A 150 17.80 -8.99 -10.56
CA TRP A 150 18.73 -9.70 -11.43
C TRP A 150 18.94 -8.90 -12.71
N ILE A 151 20.17 -8.90 -13.23
CA ILE A 151 20.52 -8.27 -14.50
C ILE A 151 21.43 -9.19 -15.32
N ASP A 152 21.20 -9.27 -16.63
CA ASP A 152 22.11 -10.01 -17.52
C ASP A 152 23.45 -9.28 -17.65
N THR A 153 24.51 -9.92 -17.20
CA THR A 153 25.88 -9.40 -17.28
C THR A 153 26.59 -9.80 -18.57
N ASN A 154 26.04 -10.76 -19.32
CA ASN A 154 26.58 -11.25 -20.59
C ASN A 154 25.49 -11.29 -21.66
N PRO A 155 24.88 -10.14 -21.98
CA PRO A 155 23.72 -10.06 -22.88
C PRO A 155 23.99 -10.73 -24.22
N THR A 156 22.99 -11.46 -24.71
CA THR A 156 22.98 -12.03 -26.06
C THR A 156 21.73 -11.54 -26.82
N GLY A 157 21.64 -11.89 -28.11
CA GLY A 157 20.50 -11.45 -28.93
C GLY A 157 20.52 -9.96 -29.28
N SER A 158 19.37 -9.46 -29.73
CA SER A 158 19.23 -8.11 -30.29
C SER A 158 18.23 -7.21 -29.59
N HIS A 159 16.95 -7.60 -29.48
CA HIS A 159 15.90 -6.72 -28.96
C HIS A 159 14.63 -7.50 -28.56
N GLY A 160 13.95 -7.02 -27.52
CA GLY A 160 12.63 -7.49 -27.09
C GLY A 160 12.66 -8.91 -26.55
N PHE A 161 11.51 -9.60 -26.55
CA PHE A 161 11.35 -10.95 -25.96
C PHE A 161 12.40 -11.99 -26.35
N SER A 162 13.06 -11.83 -27.50
CA SER A 162 14.12 -12.74 -27.96
C SER A 162 15.38 -12.77 -27.08
N VAL A 163 15.56 -11.80 -26.17
CA VAL A 163 16.70 -11.77 -25.24
C VAL A 163 16.45 -12.60 -23.98
N ILE A 164 15.18 -12.86 -23.63
CA ILE A 164 14.80 -13.59 -22.41
C ILE A 164 15.14 -15.08 -22.51
N ASP A 165 15.88 -15.59 -21.53
CA ASP A 165 15.94 -17.02 -21.23
C ASP A 165 14.69 -17.45 -20.46
N GLU A 166 13.72 -18.04 -21.17
CA GLU A 166 12.44 -18.49 -20.61
C GLU A 166 12.59 -19.37 -19.36
N THR A 167 13.56 -20.29 -19.36
CA THR A 167 13.74 -21.23 -18.24
C THR A 167 14.29 -20.48 -17.03
N HIS A 168 15.36 -19.70 -17.23
CA HIS A 168 15.97 -18.95 -16.15
C HIS A 168 15.01 -17.89 -15.58
N THR A 169 14.31 -17.14 -16.43
CA THR A 169 13.34 -16.13 -15.99
C THR A 169 12.19 -16.75 -15.21
N SER A 170 11.66 -17.89 -15.66
CA SER A 170 10.59 -18.60 -14.94
C SER A 170 11.05 -19.14 -13.59
N ASP A 171 12.21 -19.79 -13.55
CA ASP A 171 12.81 -20.31 -12.32
C ASP A 171 13.12 -19.19 -11.32
N TRP A 172 13.60 -18.04 -11.80
CA TRP A 172 13.85 -16.86 -10.98
C TRP A 172 12.57 -16.25 -10.41
N MET A 173 11.56 -15.97 -11.25
CA MET A 173 10.30 -15.37 -10.79
C MET A 173 9.53 -16.27 -9.82
N SER A 174 9.59 -17.60 -10.01
CA SER A 174 8.88 -18.57 -9.17
C SER A 174 9.29 -18.56 -7.68
N GLN A 175 10.39 -17.88 -7.34
CA GLN A 175 10.90 -17.74 -5.98
C GLN A 175 10.18 -16.66 -5.18
N PHE A 176 9.36 -15.83 -5.84
CA PHE A 176 8.76 -14.65 -5.24
C PHE A 176 7.25 -14.77 -5.08
N GLU A 177 6.78 -14.22 -3.96
CA GLU A 177 5.39 -13.92 -3.66
C GLU A 177 5.27 -12.43 -3.39
N LEU A 178 4.07 -11.90 -3.58
CA LEU A 178 3.78 -10.48 -3.40
C LEU A 178 3.96 -10.05 -1.93
N GLU A 179 4.67 -8.94 -1.72
CA GLU A 179 4.67 -8.20 -0.45
C GLU A 179 3.43 -7.29 -0.39
N ARG A 180 2.64 -7.38 0.68
CA ARG A 180 1.38 -6.61 0.86
C ARG A 180 1.40 -5.70 2.08
N ASN A 181 2.36 -5.87 2.98
CA ASN A 181 2.39 -5.18 4.26
C ASN A 181 3.83 -4.83 4.69
N PRO A 182 4.61 -4.12 3.85
CA PRO A 182 5.98 -3.76 4.17
C PRO A 182 6.06 -2.84 5.39
N GLU A 183 7.15 -2.88 6.14
CA GLU A 183 7.37 -1.98 7.28
C GLU A 183 7.66 -0.54 6.83
N VAL A 184 8.26 -0.36 5.66
CA VAL A 184 8.61 0.94 5.08
C VAL A 184 7.84 1.15 3.79
N ILE A 185 7.18 2.30 3.69
CA ILE A 185 6.53 2.81 2.49
C ILE A 185 7.26 4.08 2.08
N ASN A 186 8.01 3.98 0.99
CA ASN A 186 8.72 5.11 0.38
C ASN A 186 8.32 5.13 -1.10
N VAL A 187 7.37 5.99 -1.45
CA VAL A 187 6.69 5.97 -2.75
C VAL A 187 6.39 7.38 -3.27
N ASN A 188 6.23 7.46 -4.58
CA ASN A 188 5.67 8.59 -5.32
C ASN A 188 4.43 8.10 -6.07
N LEU A 189 3.24 8.62 -5.74
CA LEU A 189 1.98 8.27 -6.40
C LEU A 189 1.67 9.29 -7.48
N ASP A 190 1.26 8.84 -8.66
CA ASP A 190 0.87 9.72 -9.77
C ASP A 190 -0.57 10.26 -9.61
N GLU A 191 -1.39 9.59 -8.82
CA GLU A 191 -2.74 9.99 -8.45
C GLU A 191 -3.08 9.59 -7.00
N PRO A 192 -4.08 10.24 -6.36
CA PRO A 192 -4.60 9.82 -5.06
C PRO A 192 -4.99 8.34 -5.07
N SER A 193 -4.31 7.55 -4.25
CA SER A 193 -4.46 6.11 -4.23
C SER A 193 -3.89 5.52 -2.94
N ARG A 194 -4.18 4.23 -2.74
CA ARG A 194 -3.67 3.43 -1.63
C ARG A 194 -2.33 2.79 -2.01
N ALA A 195 -1.35 2.94 -1.12
CA ALA A 195 -0.08 2.23 -1.11
C ALA A 195 0.03 1.40 0.17
N TYR A 196 -0.20 0.09 0.07
CA TYR A 196 -0.13 -0.84 1.20
C TYR A 196 -1.07 -0.47 2.36
N TRP A 197 -0.53 -0.08 3.51
CA TRP A 197 -1.29 0.35 4.69
C TRP A 197 -1.49 1.88 4.78
N LEU A 198 -1.11 2.62 3.74
CA LEU A 198 -1.32 4.07 3.62
C LEU A 198 -2.17 4.40 2.41
N GLU A 199 -2.95 5.47 2.50
CA GLU A 199 -3.72 6.00 1.38
C GLU A 199 -3.64 7.52 1.39
N ALA A 200 -3.29 8.09 0.24
CA ALA A 200 -3.34 9.54 0.05
C ALA A 200 -4.69 9.90 -0.57
N ASN A 201 -5.39 10.83 0.07
CA ASN A 201 -6.62 11.38 -0.45
C ASN A 201 -6.43 12.83 -0.90
N ASN A 202 -7.05 13.21 -2.01
CA ASN A 202 -6.82 14.46 -2.75
C ASN A 202 -5.37 14.65 -3.23
N GLN A 203 -5.23 15.54 -4.21
CA GLN A 203 -3.96 16.00 -4.76
C GLN A 203 -3.99 17.51 -4.87
N ILE A 204 -2.94 18.20 -4.42
CA ILE A 204 -2.91 19.67 -4.39
C ILE A 204 -2.49 20.24 -5.75
N VAL A 205 -1.52 19.60 -6.40
CA VAL A 205 -0.98 19.93 -7.73
C VAL A 205 -1.10 18.69 -8.61
N GLU A 206 -1.98 18.77 -9.62
CA GLU A 206 -2.37 17.65 -10.50
C GLU A 206 -1.18 17.02 -11.25
N ASP A 207 -0.24 17.83 -11.72
CA ASP A 207 0.90 17.39 -12.54
C ASP A 207 2.18 17.15 -11.70
N GLU A 208 2.04 16.81 -10.41
CA GLU A 208 3.16 16.48 -9.53
C GLU A 208 2.85 15.21 -8.72
N PHE A 209 3.87 14.40 -8.42
CA PHE A 209 3.67 13.21 -7.60
C PHE A 209 3.28 13.54 -6.16
N ILE A 210 2.45 12.67 -5.56
CA ILE A 210 2.23 12.63 -4.12
C ILE A 210 3.37 11.85 -3.49
N ARG A 211 4.17 12.52 -2.66
CA ARG A 211 5.32 11.91 -1.97
C ARG A 211 4.86 11.32 -0.64
N ILE A 212 5.15 10.04 -0.39
CA ILE A 212 4.93 9.39 0.90
C ILE A 212 6.23 8.68 1.32
N ASP A 213 6.73 8.99 2.51
CA ASP A 213 7.82 8.29 3.19
C ASP A 213 7.41 8.08 4.65
N CYS A 214 7.07 6.84 4.98
CA CYS A 214 6.60 6.43 6.29
C CYS A 214 7.18 5.08 6.68
N GLU A 215 7.34 4.87 7.98
CA GLU A 215 7.87 3.63 8.56
C GLU A 215 7.00 3.19 9.73
N ARG A 216 6.74 1.89 9.81
CA ARG A 216 6.08 1.24 10.93
C ARG A 216 7.14 0.54 11.77
N LEU A 217 7.42 1.05 12.97
CA LEU A 217 8.41 0.48 13.88
C LEU A 217 7.91 -0.79 14.59
N ASN A 218 6.60 -0.85 14.83
CA ASN A 218 5.87 -2.00 15.33
C ASN A 218 4.38 -1.80 15.02
N GLU A 219 3.53 -2.72 15.47
CA GLU A 219 2.09 -2.72 15.21
C GLU A 219 1.37 -1.40 15.55
N ASN A 220 1.90 -0.60 16.48
CA ASN A 220 1.23 0.61 16.99
C ASN A 220 2.05 1.90 16.82
N ILE A 221 3.25 1.86 16.23
CA ILE A 221 4.13 3.04 16.14
C ILE A 221 4.47 3.35 14.69
N TYR A 222 4.10 4.55 14.27
CA TYR A 222 4.21 5.03 12.89
C TYR A 222 5.04 6.33 12.82
N LEU A 223 6.02 6.34 11.94
CA LEU A 223 6.87 7.47 11.61
C LEU A 223 6.40 8.05 10.27
N ILE A 224 6.17 9.35 10.23
CA ILE A 224 5.86 10.11 9.02
C ILE A 224 7.09 10.98 8.72
N ASN A 225 7.92 10.51 7.80
CA ASN A 225 9.15 11.18 7.40
C ASN A 225 8.84 12.27 6.37
N GLN A 226 8.02 11.96 5.37
CA GLN A 226 7.57 12.89 4.33
C GLN A 226 6.15 12.55 3.85
N PHE A 227 5.35 13.61 3.65
CA PHE A 227 4.03 13.56 3.04
C PHE A 227 3.76 14.91 2.36
N ASN A 228 3.75 14.94 1.03
CA ASN A 228 3.59 16.18 0.26
C ASN A 228 2.62 16.01 -0.90
N ASN A 229 2.11 17.14 -1.39
CA ASN A 229 1.18 17.24 -2.52
C ASN A 229 -0.19 16.55 -2.32
N SER A 230 -0.55 16.27 -1.07
CA SER A 230 -1.86 15.79 -0.65
C SER A 230 -2.17 16.38 0.73
N ASP A 231 -3.46 16.43 1.09
CA ASP A 231 -3.92 17.04 2.35
C ASP A 231 -4.28 16.00 3.42
N THR A 232 -4.46 14.74 3.03
CA THR A 232 -4.98 13.69 3.91
C THR A 232 -4.22 12.38 3.71
N LEU A 233 -3.63 11.86 4.78
CA LEU A 233 -2.95 10.56 4.82
C LEU A 233 -3.73 9.59 5.71
N ILE A 234 -4.34 8.58 5.11
CA ILE A 234 -5.18 7.59 5.79
C ILE A 234 -4.34 6.33 6.08
N PHE A 235 -4.39 5.86 7.32
CA PHE A 235 -3.71 4.67 7.82
C PHE A 235 -4.72 3.53 7.94
N HIS A 236 -4.51 2.45 7.17
CA HIS A 236 -5.30 1.21 7.21
C HIS A 236 -4.69 0.22 8.21
N ILE A 237 -4.93 0.45 9.49
CA ILE A 237 -4.21 -0.20 10.60
C ILE A 237 -5.13 -0.84 11.65
N LEU A 238 -6.44 -0.56 11.62
CA LEU A 238 -7.42 -1.18 12.49
C LEU A 238 -7.92 -2.50 11.87
N ASN A 239 -7.29 -3.62 12.24
CA ASN A 239 -7.61 -4.95 11.70
C ASN A 239 -8.51 -5.76 12.66
N ASP A 240 -8.22 -7.05 12.85
CA ASP A 240 -9.00 -7.98 13.70
C ASP A 240 -9.03 -7.59 15.20
N SER A 241 -8.30 -6.56 15.60
CA SER A 241 -8.32 -5.96 16.95
C SER A 241 -7.97 -4.48 16.88
N ILE A 242 -8.57 -3.67 17.75
CA ILE A 242 -8.15 -2.28 17.95
C ILE A 242 -7.06 -2.25 19.03
N PRO A 243 -5.87 -1.69 18.76
CA PRO A 243 -4.83 -1.54 19.77
C PRO A 243 -5.26 -0.54 20.86
N SER A 244 -4.71 -0.66 22.07
CA SER A 244 -5.00 0.29 23.17
C SER A 244 -4.66 1.73 22.81
N ASP A 245 -3.58 1.90 22.06
CA ASP A 245 -3.06 3.17 21.62
C ASP A 245 -2.26 3.02 20.32
N ILE A 246 -2.20 4.11 19.55
CA ILE A 246 -1.43 4.26 18.33
C ILE A 246 -0.61 5.54 18.44
N GLN A 247 0.68 5.44 18.15
CA GLN A 247 1.62 6.54 18.25
C GLN A 247 2.06 7.00 16.86
N PHE A 248 2.00 8.31 16.64
CA PHE A 248 2.44 8.95 15.41
C PHE A 248 3.59 9.91 15.68
N TYR A 249 4.62 9.83 14.86
CA TYR A 249 5.79 10.69 14.89
C TYR A 249 5.86 11.45 13.57
N ASN A 250 5.40 12.70 13.54
CA ASN A 250 5.48 13.54 12.35
C ASN A 250 6.76 14.38 12.38
N TYR A 251 7.69 14.10 11.45
CA TYR A 251 8.96 14.81 11.34
C TYR A 251 8.94 16.00 10.38
N GLN A 252 7.79 16.33 9.78
CA GLN A 252 7.67 17.43 8.82
C GLN A 252 7.40 18.77 9.50
N TYR A 253 8.40 19.64 9.50
CA TYR A 253 8.28 21.01 10.00
C TYR A 253 7.36 21.85 9.10
N ASP A 254 6.63 22.79 9.72
CA ASP A 254 5.77 23.78 9.05
C ASP A 254 4.70 23.19 8.10
N SER A 255 4.36 21.92 8.26
CA SER A 255 3.25 21.25 7.57
C SER A 255 2.12 20.96 8.56
N ILE A 256 0.88 21.20 8.12
CA ILE A 256 -0.33 20.72 8.78
C ILE A 256 -1.12 19.97 7.72
N PHE A 257 -1.44 18.71 8.00
CA PHE A 257 -2.27 17.85 7.16
C PHE A 257 -3.13 16.97 8.06
N THR A 258 -4.14 16.34 7.46
CA THR A 258 -5.06 15.46 8.16
C THR A 258 -4.50 14.03 8.12
N ILE A 259 -4.46 13.35 9.27
CA ILE A 259 -4.35 11.89 9.28
C ILE A 259 -5.73 11.28 9.43
N GLY A 260 -5.98 10.20 8.70
CA GLY A 260 -7.13 9.32 8.87
C GLY A 260 -6.69 7.99 9.47
N ILE A 261 -7.49 7.37 10.33
CA ILE A 261 -7.26 6.02 10.83
C ILE A 261 -8.48 5.16 10.50
N THR A 262 -8.24 4.03 9.83
CA THR A 262 -9.27 3.07 9.42
C THR A 262 -8.72 1.65 9.33
N GLY A 263 -9.53 0.70 8.88
CA GLY A 263 -9.12 -0.66 8.55
C GLY A 263 -10.33 -1.58 8.36
N THR A 264 -10.14 -2.88 8.42
CA THR A 264 -11.20 -3.88 8.20
C THR A 264 -11.97 -4.24 9.47
N SER A 265 -11.71 -3.54 10.57
CA SER A 265 -12.32 -3.82 11.86
C SER A 265 -13.79 -3.42 11.90
N PRO A 266 -14.72 -4.34 12.23
CA PRO A 266 -16.10 -3.95 12.53
C PRO A 266 -16.22 -3.10 13.80
N PHE A 267 -15.10 -2.85 14.51
CA PHE A 267 -15.07 -2.14 15.79
C PHE A 267 -14.92 -0.64 15.65
N ILE A 268 -14.69 -0.08 14.46
CA ILE A 268 -14.64 1.38 14.34
C ILE A 268 -15.98 2.01 14.78
N SER A 269 -17.09 1.33 14.52
CA SER A 269 -18.40 1.72 15.03
C SER A 269 -18.61 1.47 16.53
N SER A 270 -17.78 0.65 17.19
CA SER A 270 -17.86 0.39 18.64
C SER A 270 -16.97 1.32 19.48
N ILE A 271 -16.11 2.12 18.83
CA ILE A 271 -15.36 3.21 19.47
C ILE A 271 -16.36 4.27 19.93
N SER A 272 -16.49 4.45 21.25
CA SER A 272 -17.39 5.42 21.87
C SER A 272 -16.79 6.82 21.95
N ASP A 273 -15.47 6.89 22.12
CA ASP A 273 -14.70 8.13 22.15
C ASP A 273 -13.25 7.89 21.72
N VAL A 274 -12.59 8.93 21.24
CA VAL A 274 -11.17 8.91 20.86
C VAL A 274 -10.45 9.98 21.66
N ALA A 275 -9.50 9.57 22.49
CA ALA A 275 -8.59 10.49 23.15
C ALA A 275 -7.34 10.68 22.30
N PHE A 276 -7.03 11.92 21.96
CA PHE A 276 -5.86 12.29 21.16
C PHE A 276 -4.98 13.29 21.91
N GLU A 277 -3.70 12.97 22.06
CA GLU A 277 -2.73 13.80 22.79
C GLU A 277 -1.55 14.17 21.89
N GLY A 278 -1.07 15.40 22.02
CA GLY A 278 0.12 15.90 21.33
C GLY A 278 1.21 16.28 22.35
N PHE A 279 2.46 15.93 22.06
CA PHE A 279 3.61 16.17 22.91
C PHE A 279 4.58 17.18 22.30
N ASN A 280 5.44 17.81 23.12
CA ASN A 280 6.51 18.73 22.66
C ASN A 280 6.02 19.89 21.78
N SER A 281 4.93 20.54 22.19
CA SER A 281 4.28 21.66 21.48
C SER A 281 3.62 21.27 20.15
N ALA A 282 3.43 19.97 19.90
CA ALA A 282 2.61 19.48 18.80
C ALA A 282 1.20 20.06 18.86
N TYR A 283 0.75 20.61 17.74
CA TYR A 283 -0.61 21.09 17.57
C TYR A 283 -1.45 20.01 16.89
N TRP A 284 -2.69 19.86 17.34
CA TRP A 284 -3.71 19.06 16.66
C TRP A 284 -5.07 19.72 16.81
N ASN A 285 -5.98 19.45 15.87
CA ASN A 285 -7.36 19.93 15.90
C ASN A 285 -8.27 19.06 15.02
N ASN A 286 -9.56 19.38 14.97
CA ASN A 286 -10.53 18.78 14.06
C ASN A 286 -10.65 17.25 14.20
N LEU A 287 -10.48 16.73 15.42
CA LEU A 287 -10.75 15.32 15.71
C LEU A 287 -12.23 15.02 15.44
N ASN A 288 -12.50 14.12 14.49
CA ASN A 288 -13.84 13.71 14.12
C ASN A 288 -13.84 12.29 13.57
N GLN A 289 -15.01 11.65 13.53
CA GLN A 289 -15.21 10.33 12.95
C GLN A 289 -16.33 10.39 11.91
N GLU A 290 -16.03 9.95 10.69
CA GLU A 290 -16.97 9.90 9.58
C GLU A 290 -16.67 8.68 8.70
N ASN A 291 -17.70 7.94 8.30
CA ASN A 291 -17.61 6.79 7.39
C ASN A 291 -16.54 5.76 7.80
N GLU A 292 -16.51 5.38 9.09
CA GLU A 292 -15.54 4.42 9.64
C GLU A 292 -14.07 4.87 9.51
N ILE A 293 -13.84 6.18 9.48
CA ILE A 293 -12.51 6.78 9.50
C ILE A 293 -12.46 7.83 10.60
N ILE A 294 -11.42 7.77 11.43
CA ILE A 294 -11.13 8.79 12.46
C ILE A 294 -10.14 9.77 11.87
N TYR A 295 -10.53 11.03 11.75
CA TYR A 295 -9.71 12.10 11.20
C TYR A 295 -9.21 13.03 12.29
N VAL A 296 -7.97 13.50 12.15
CA VAL A 296 -7.40 14.55 12.98
C VAL A 296 -6.33 15.33 12.21
N ASP A 297 -6.36 16.66 12.33
CA ASP A 297 -5.31 17.51 11.77
C ASP A 297 -4.12 17.51 12.71
N ILE A 298 -2.92 17.28 12.16
CA ILE A 298 -1.68 17.24 12.93
C ILE A 298 -0.63 18.18 12.32
N SER A 299 0.18 18.79 13.19
CA SER A 299 1.42 19.48 12.83
C SER A 299 2.63 18.56 12.98
N TRP A 300 3.83 19.13 12.88
CA TRP A 300 5.04 18.52 13.41
C TRP A 300 4.88 18.11 14.88
N GLY A 301 5.36 16.92 15.26
CA GLY A 301 5.43 16.49 16.65
C GLY A 301 5.11 15.02 16.87
N TYR A 302 4.84 14.69 18.13
CA TYR A 302 4.52 13.32 18.57
C TYR A 302 3.09 13.27 19.08
N TYR A 303 2.38 12.22 18.72
CA TYR A 303 0.97 12.05 19.04
C TYR A 303 0.69 10.67 19.58
N ASN A 304 -0.29 10.59 20.49
CA ASN A 304 -0.85 9.34 20.97
C ASN A 304 -2.36 9.38 20.78
N MET A 305 -2.88 8.44 20.01
CA MET A 305 -4.32 8.18 19.86
C MET A 305 -4.67 6.98 20.73
N SER A 306 -5.68 7.10 21.57
CA SER A 306 -6.22 6.01 22.38
C SER A 306 -7.73 5.95 22.22
N PHE A 307 -8.26 4.74 22.30
CA PHE A 307 -9.66 4.47 22.01
C PHE A 307 -10.40 4.16 23.31
N VAL A 308 -11.58 4.74 23.44
CA VAL A 308 -12.56 4.37 24.46
C VAL A 308 -13.65 3.59 23.73
N PHE A 309 -13.99 2.44 24.28
CA PHE A 309 -15.05 1.59 23.76
C PHE A 309 -16.33 1.85 24.54
N GLU A 310 -17.49 1.56 23.96
CA GLU A 310 -18.68 1.44 24.81
C GLU A 310 -18.45 0.24 25.75
N ASP A 311 -18.38 0.57 27.02
CA ASP A 311 -17.94 -0.31 28.10
C ASP A 311 -18.91 -1.49 28.31
N PHE A 312 -18.33 -2.69 28.32
CA PHE A 312 -18.81 -3.98 28.85
C PHE A 312 -20.08 -4.56 28.22
N THR A 313 -19.92 -5.59 27.38
CA THR A 313 -20.89 -6.70 27.14
C THR A 313 -20.55 -7.55 25.91
N ASP A 314 -19.71 -7.01 25.03
CA ASP A 314 -19.21 -7.67 23.82
C ASP A 314 -17.96 -8.51 24.14
N VAL A 315 -18.17 -9.81 24.30
CA VAL A 315 -17.17 -10.76 24.81
C VAL A 315 -16.30 -11.30 23.69
N ASN A 316 -16.84 -11.48 22.49
CA ASN A 316 -16.04 -11.82 21.31
C ASN A 316 -15.37 -10.58 20.68
N MET A 317 -15.72 -9.39 21.19
CA MET A 317 -15.25 -8.10 20.71
C MET A 317 -15.56 -7.94 19.24
N ASP A 318 -16.72 -8.42 18.76
CA ASP A 318 -17.06 -8.35 17.33
C ASP A 318 -17.85 -7.08 16.95
N GLY A 319 -18.09 -6.20 17.92
CA GLY A 319 -18.84 -4.95 17.80
C GLY A 319 -20.36 -5.15 17.81
N VAL A 320 -20.85 -6.39 17.85
CA VAL A 320 -22.27 -6.74 17.84
C VAL A 320 -22.59 -7.58 19.05
N TRP A 321 -23.32 -6.98 19.98
CA TRP A 321 -23.75 -7.74 21.14
C TRP A 321 -24.92 -8.68 20.80
N ASP A 322 -24.63 -9.98 20.70
CA ASP A 322 -25.61 -10.98 20.30
C ASP A 322 -25.44 -12.36 20.97
N VAL A 323 -26.09 -13.37 20.39
CA VAL A 323 -26.04 -14.74 20.90
C VAL A 323 -24.63 -15.35 20.86
N THR A 324 -23.74 -14.82 20.05
CA THR A 324 -22.35 -15.27 19.90
C THR A 324 -21.56 -14.97 21.17
N ASP A 325 -21.77 -13.82 21.82
CA ASP A 325 -21.19 -13.49 23.13
C ASP A 325 -21.65 -14.44 24.23
N ILE A 326 -22.94 -14.77 24.21
CA ILE A 326 -23.53 -15.75 25.12
C ILE A 326 -22.85 -17.11 24.93
N VAL A 327 -22.69 -17.55 23.66
CA VAL A 327 -22.06 -18.84 23.34
C VAL A 327 -20.60 -18.84 23.81
N LEU A 328 -19.84 -17.78 23.54
CA LEU A 328 -18.44 -17.66 23.99
C LEU A 328 -18.35 -17.73 25.52
N THR A 329 -19.22 -17.00 26.21
CA THR A 329 -19.26 -16.96 27.68
C THR A 329 -19.60 -18.32 28.28
N ILE A 330 -20.54 -19.06 27.68
CA ILE A 330 -20.85 -20.43 28.07
C ILE A 330 -19.64 -21.35 27.86
N GLN A 331 -18.91 -21.22 26.76
CA GLN A 331 -17.72 -22.03 26.51
C GLN A 331 -16.64 -21.79 27.56
N ASN A 332 -16.45 -20.55 28.01
CA ASN A 332 -15.54 -20.22 29.11
C ASN A 332 -16.01 -20.83 30.44
N ILE A 333 -17.30 -20.70 30.78
CA ILE A 333 -17.89 -21.31 31.99
C ILE A 333 -17.74 -22.84 31.98
N LEU A 334 -17.86 -23.48 30.82
CA LEU A 334 -17.67 -24.91 30.62
C LEU A 334 -16.19 -25.35 30.60
N GLY A 335 -15.24 -24.42 30.65
CA GLY A 335 -13.81 -24.67 30.59
C GLY A 335 -13.32 -25.15 29.22
N GLN A 336 -14.06 -24.84 28.15
CA GLN A 336 -13.69 -25.19 26.77
C GLN A 336 -12.72 -24.15 26.17
N ILE A 337 -12.85 -22.91 26.61
CA ILE A 337 -11.94 -21.81 26.32
C ILE A 337 -11.58 -21.11 27.63
N ILE A 338 -10.50 -20.33 27.63
CA ILE A 338 -10.09 -19.52 28.76
C ILE A 338 -10.06 -18.08 28.28
N PHE A 339 -10.86 -17.24 28.93
CA PHE A 339 -10.89 -15.81 28.66
C PHE A 339 -9.59 -15.11 29.05
N ASN A 340 -9.21 -14.10 28.27
CA ASN A 340 -8.23 -13.11 28.68
C ASN A 340 -8.86 -12.12 29.69
N SER A 341 -8.07 -11.15 30.18
CA SER A 341 -8.55 -10.16 31.15
C SER A 341 -9.75 -9.36 30.66
N THR A 342 -9.68 -8.85 29.43
CA THR A 342 -10.75 -8.02 28.84
C THR A 342 -12.02 -8.81 28.58
N GLN A 343 -11.91 -10.05 28.08
CA GLN A 343 -13.06 -10.94 27.90
C GLN A 343 -13.71 -11.31 29.24
N THR A 344 -12.90 -11.45 30.30
CA THR A 344 -13.41 -11.71 31.65
C THR A 344 -14.18 -10.49 32.17
N GLU A 345 -13.64 -9.29 31.99
CA GLU A 345 -14.29 -8.02 32.34
C GLU A 345 -15.59 -7.80 31.54
N ASN A 346 -15.57 -8.05 30.22
CA ASN A 346 -16.76 -7.91 29.36
C ASN A 346 -17.84 -8.95 29.68
N ALA A 347 -17.45 -10.12 30.19
CA ALA A 347 -18.38 -11.18 30.54
C ALA A 347 -18.88 -11.14 31.99
N ASP A 348 -18.26 -10.38 32.90
CA ASP A 348 -18.67 -10.25 34.32
C ASP A 348 -19.67 -9.09 34.50
N LEU A 349 -20.89 -9.28 33.99
CA LEU A 349 -21.90 -8.22 33.94
C LEU A 349 -22.42 -7.80 35.31
N ASN A 350 -22.31 -8.67 36.32
CA ASN A 350 -22.74 -8.34 37.67
C ASN A 350 -21.59 -7.78 38.54
N ASN A 351 -20.37 -7.69 37.99
CA ASN A 351 -19.15 -7.21 38.64
C ASN A 351 -18.83 -7.94 39.97
N ASP A 352 -19.07 -9.25 40.03
CA ASP A 352 -18.78 -10.07 41.22
C ASP A 352 -17.38 -10.71 41.20
N GLY A 353 -16.65 -10.53 40.10
CA GLY A 353 -15.32 -11.06 39.86
C GLY A 353 -15.31 -12.50 39.32
N ASN A 354 -16.48 -13.12 39.05
CA ASN A 354 -16.58 -14.47 38.52
C ASN A 354 -17.55 -14.53 37.33
N VAL A 355 -17.04 -14.89 36.16
CA VAL A 355 -17.88 -15.19 35.00
C VAL A 355 -18.63 -16.50 35.21
N ASN A 356 -19.96 -16.42 35.37
CA ASN A 356 -20.82 -17.55 35.66
C ASN A 356 -22.22 -17.41 35.02
N ILE A 357 -23.13 -18.31 35.40
CA ILE A 357 -24.48 -18.36 34.81
C ILE A 357 -25.31 -17.09 35.07
N LEU A 358 -25.00 -16.34 36.14
CA LEU A 358 -25.68 -15.09 36.43
C LEU A 358 -25.40 -14.05 35.34
N ASP A 359 -24.17 -13.98 34.83
CA ASP A 359 -23.79 -13.07 33.77
C ASP A 359 -24.50 -13.39 32.45
N ILE A 360 -24.64 -14.68 32.13
CA ILE A 360 -25.44 -15.14 30.99
C ILE A 360 -26.89 -14.66 31.09
N ILE A 361 -27.49 -14.71 32.29
CA ILE A 361 -28.86 -14.23 32.50
C ILE A 361 -28.94 -12.72 32.26
N PHE A 362 -27.93 -11.95 32.69
CA PHE A 362 -27.85 -10.52 32.39
C PHE A 362 -27.69 -10.25 30.89
N MET A 363 -26.80 -10.97 30.19
CA MET A 363 -26.61 -10.86 28.74
C MET A 363 -27.92 -11.09 27.98
N VAL A 364 -28.61 -12.19 28.28
CA VAL A 364 -29.88 -12.53 27.64
C VAL A 364 -30.93 -11.44 27.86
N ASN A 365 -31.04 -10.91 29.09
CA ASN A 365 -32.04 -9.89 29.39
C ASN A 365 -31.82 -8.59 28.62
N LEU A 366 -30.56 -8.24 28.37
CA LEU A 366 -30.21 -7.03 27.66
C LEU A 366 -30.29 -7.20 26.14
N ILE A 367 -29.95 -8.37 25.59
CA ILE A 367 -30.15 -8.69 24.17
C ILE A 367 -31.66 -8.73 23.81
N LEU A 368 -32.52 -9.11 24.77
CA LEU A 368 -33.97 -9.23 24.55
C LEU A 368 -34.77 -7.96 24.89
N SER A 369 -34.14 -6.91 25.43
CA SER A 369 -34.79 -5.62 25.76
C SER A 369 -34.77 -4.66 24.59
#